data_AF-A0A231H2V1-F1
#
_entry.id   AF-A0A231H2V1-F1
#
_cell.length_a   1.000
_cell.length_b   1.000
_cell.length_c   1.000
_cell.angle_alpha   90.00
_cell.angle_beta   90.00
_cell.angle_gamma   90.00
#
_symmetry.space_group_name_H-M   'P 1'
#
loop_
_entity.id
_entity.type
_entity.pdbx_description
1 polymer ?
#
loop_
_entity_poly.entity_id
_entity_poly.type
_entity_poly.pdbx_seq_one_letter_code
_entity_poly.pdbx_strand_id
1 'polypeptide(L)'
;MTSAARLADRVAIVTGAGQGLGRAIALRYAAEAAQVAVVDINEATAEKVAGEIAGAYAFLASEDANYITGQVLPVDGGLVMVR
;
A
#
# COMPACT_ATOMS: atom_id res chain seq x y z
N MET A 1 -13.30 -6.51 -17.27
CA MET A 1 -11.97 -6.89 -16.74
C MET A 1 -11.26 -5.61 -16.31
N THR A 2 -11.30 -5.24 -15.03
CA THR A 2 -10.46 -4.16 -14.50
C THR A 2 -9.10 -4.74 -14.17
N SER A 3 -8.08 -4.35 -14.94
CA SER A 3 -6.69 -4.75 -14.70
C SER A 3 -6.26 -4.31 -13.28
N ALA A 4 -5.65 -5.23 -12.53
CA ALA A 4 -5.18 -4.97 -11.16
C ALA A 4 -3.99 -4.00 -11.08
N ALA A 5 -3.36 -3.63 -12.20
CA ALA A 5 -2.11 -2.85 -12.23
C ALA A 5 -2.19 -1.61 -13.13
N ARG A 6 -3.34 -0.93 -13.18
CA ARG A 6 -3.53 0.25 -14.04
C ARG A 6 -2.55 1.39 -13.75
N LEU A 7 -2.04 1.48 -12.53
CA LEU A 7 -1.14 2.56 -12.08
C LEU A 7 0.29 2.08 -11.83
N ALA A 8 0.67 0.91 -12.37
CA ALA A 8 2.05 0.47 -12.35
C ALA A 8 2.98 1.55 -12.92
N ASP A 9 4.16 1.69 -12.30
CA ASP A 9 5.21 2.67 -12.64
C ASP A 9 4.78 4.15 -12.51
N ARG A 10 3.66 4.42 -11.82
CA ARG A 10 3.20 5.79 -11.56
C ARG A 10 3.46 6.18 -10.11
N VAL A 11 3.84 7.45 -9.94
CA VAL A 11 3.87 8.11 -8.63
C VAL A 11 2.57 8.90 -8.47
N ALA A 12 1.91 8.77 -7.33
CA ALA A 12 0.71 9.52 -6.98
C ALA A 12 0.90 10.27 -5.67
N ILE A 13 0.59 11.56 -5.65
CA ILE A 13 0.57 12.38 -4.43
C ILE A 13 -0.89 12.60 -4.06
N VAL A 14 -1.27 12.21 -2.83
CA VAL A 14 -2.65 12.34 -2.36
C VAL A 14 -2.67 13.26 -1.15
N THR A 15 -3.36 14.40 -1.29
CA THR A 15 -3.53 15.40 -0.22
C THR A 15 -4.80 15.14 0.59
N GLY A 16 -4.78 15.43 1.90
CA GLY A 16 -5.88 15.05 2.79
C GLY A 16 -6.00 13.53 2.95
N ALA A 17 -4.87 12.82 2.80
CA ALA A 17 -4.84 11.37 2.70
C ALA A 17 -4.88 10.64 4.05
N GLY A 18 -4.80 11.36 5.17
CA GLY A 18 -4.85 10.75 6.50
C GLY A 18 -6.22 10.14 6.84
N GLN A 19 -7.29 10.53 6.14
CA GLN A 19 -8.65 10.08 6.44
C GLN A 19 -9.63 10.17 5.26
N GLY A 20 -10.85 9.65 5.46
CA GLY A 20 -11.96 9.79 4.54
C GLY A 20 -11.65 9.36 3.10
N LEU A 21 -12.03 10.20 2.14
CA LEU A 21 -11.83 9.94 0.71
C LEU A 21 -10.34 9.94 0.32
N GLY A 22 -9.52 10.82 0.88
CA GLY A 22 -8.09 10.86 0.56
C GLY A 22 -7.40 9.56 0.93
N ARG A 23 -7.70 9.01 2.12
CA ARG A 23 -7.23 7.68 2.53
C ARG A 23 -7.68 6.59 1.56
N ALA A 24 -8.97 6.58 1.20
CA ALA A 24 -9.51 5.58 0.28
C ALA A 24 -8.85 5.63 -1.11
N ILE A 25 -8.55 6.84 -1.60
CA ILE A 25 -7.83 7.05 -2.87
C ILE A 25 -6.39 6.54 -2.75
N ALA A 26 -5.67 6.91 -1.69
CA ALA A 26 -4.29 6.47 -1.46
C ALA A 26 -4.18 4.93 -1.43
N LEU A 27 -5.06 4.27 -0.68
CA LEU A 27 -5.12 2.81 -0.61
C LEU A 27 -5.49 2.17 -1.96
N ARG A 28 -6.45 2.75 -2.69
CA ARG A 28 -6.81 2.25 -4.03
C ARG A 28 -5.66 2.39 -5.01
N TYR A 29 -4.95 3.51 -4.99
CA TYR A 29 -3.81 3.74 -5.89
C TYR A 29 -2.64 2.80 -5.57
N ALA A 30 -2.36 2.57 -4.29
CA ALA A 30 -1.40 1.55 -3.87
C ALA A 30 -1.81 0.15 -4.34
N ALA A 31 -3.10 -0.22 -4.20
CA ALA A 31 -3.62 -1.48 -4.70
C ALA A 31 -3.54 -1.63 -6.23
N GLU A 32 -3.40 -0.52 -6.97
CA GLU A 32 -3.19 -0.49 -8.42
C GLU A 32 -1.72 -0.34 -8.82
N ALA A 33 -0.79 -0.58 -7.87
CA ALA A 33 0.66 -0.56 -7.99
C ALA A 33 1.32 0.84 -8.18
N ALA A 34 0.63 1.91 -7.79
CA ALA A 34 1.27 3.23 -7.72
C ALA A 34 2.22 3.35 -6.51
N GLN A 35 3.31 4.10 -6.67
CA GLN A 35 4.07 4.63 -5.54
C GLN A 35 3.31 5.85 -4.99
N VAL A 36 2.81 5.76 -3.75
CA VAL A 36 1.92 6.79 -3.20
C VAL A 36 2.62 7.61 -2.12
N ALA A 37 2.64 8.94 -2.29
CA ALA A 37 2.94 9.89 -1.23
C ALA A 37 1.65 10.28 -0.49
N VAL A 38 1.56 9.93 0.78
CA VAL A 38 0.44 10.27 1.67
C VAL A 38 0.72 11.63 2.28
N VAL A 39 -0.07 12.65 1.92
CA VAL A 39 0.09 14.03 2.39
C VAL A 39 -1.14 14.45 3.18
N ASP A 40 -0.93 14.88 4.43
CA ASP A 40 -1.97 15.45 5.27
C ASP A 40 -1.35 16.49 6.22
N ILE A 41 -2.18 17.38 6.77
CA ILE A 41 -1.74 18.33 7.80
C ILE A 41 -1.56 17.62 9.15
N ASN A 42 -2.29 16.53 9.38
CA ASN A 42 -2.12 15.69 10.55
C ASN A 42 -1.14 14.55 10.23
N GLU A 43 0.09 14.70 10.71
CA GLU A 43 1.17 13.74 10.48
C GLU A 43 0.84 12.34 11.01
N ALA A 44 0.25 12.23 12.21
CA ALA A 44 -0.08 10.94 12.81
C ALA A 44 -1.08 10.12 11.98
N THR A 45 -2.05 10.79 11.34
CA THR A 45 -2.99 10.08 10.45
C THR A 45 -2.36 9.75 9.10
N ALA A 46 -1.48 10.62 8.58
CA ALA A 46 -0.72 10.35 7.36
C ALA A 46 0.22 9.14 7.53
N GLU A 47 0.99 9.09 8.62
CA GLU A 47 1.88 7.97 8.94
C GLU A 47 1.11 6.66 9.07
N LYS A 48 -0.02 6.68 9.77
CA LYS A 48 -0.89 5.51 9.90
C LYS A 48 -1.31 4.99 8.51
N VAL A 49 -1.79 5.85 7.62
CA VAL A 49 -2.22 5.45 6.27
C VAL A 49 -1.04 4.99 5.42
N ALA A 50 0.12 5.62 5.53
CA ALA A 50 1.34 5.15 4.85
C ALA A 50 1.74 3.74 5.33
N GLY A 51 1.64 3.47 6.64
CA GLY A 51 1.86 2.15 7.22
C GLY A 51 0.88 1.09 6.71
N GLU A 52 -0.37 1.46 6.45
CA GLU A 52 -1.36 0.57 5.82
C GLU A 52 -0.99 0.20 4.37
N ILE A 53 -0.31 1.09 3.65
CA ILE A 53 0.18 0.85 2.28
C ILE A 53 1.45 -0.02 2.29
N ALA A 54 2.32 0.15 3.28
CA ALA A 54 3.66 -0.45 3.32
C ALA A 54 3.85 -1.61 4.30
N GLY A 55 2.80 -2.09 5.00
CA GLY A 55 2.94 -3.03 6.11
C GLY A 55 3.65 -4.35 5.78
N ALA A 56 3.37 -4.94 4.61
CA ALA A 56 4.03 -6.17 4.18
C ALA A 56 5.51 -5.95 3.81
N TYR A 57 5.84 -4.80 3.22
CA TYR A 57 7.22 -4.45 2.91
C TYR A 57 8.01 -4.17 4.20
N ALA A 58 7.42 -3.42 5.13
CA ALA A 58 8.02 -3.13 6.43
C ALA A 58 8.27 -4.40 7.25
N PHE A 59 7.35 -5.37 7.21
CA PHE A 59 7.54 -6.69 7.81
C PHE A 59 8.68 -7.47 7.16
N LEU A 60 8.70 -7.58 5.82
CA LEU A 60 9.76 -8.30 5.10
C LEU A 60 11.16 -7.65 5.29
N ALA A 61 11.20 -6.35 5.61
CA ALA A 61 12.43 -5.63 5.90
C ALA A 61 12.83 -5.63 7.40
N SER A 62 12.01 -6.17 8.31
CA SER A 62 12.29 -6.22 9.75
C SER A 62 13.01 -7.50 10.19
N GLU A 63 13.57 -7.49 11.40
CA GLU A 63 14.20 -8.69 12.00
C GLU A 63 13.20 -9.84 12.21
N ASP A 64 11.91 -9.54 12.31
CA ASP A 64 10.85 -10.54 12.47
C ASP A 64 10.71 -11.46 11.25
N ALA A 65 11.20 -11.02 10.07
CA ALA A 65 11.18 -11.79 8.84
C ALA A 65 12.53 -12.48 8.51
N ASN A 66 13.50 -12.52 9.44
CA ASN A 66 14.86 -13.04 9.19
C ASN A 66 14.93 -14.47 8.63
N TYR A 67 13.89 -15.29 8.83
CA TYR A 67 13.83 -16.66 8.31
C TYR A 67 12.95 -16.81 7.04
N ILE A 68 12.37 -15.72 6.54
CA ILE A 68 11.47 -15.70 5.39
C ILE A 68 12.25 -15.22 4.17
N THR A 69 12.79 -16.16 3.38
CA THR A 69 13.57 -15.87 2.18
C THR A 69 13.06 -16.65 0.96
N GLY A 70 13.27 -16.10 -0.24
CA GLY A 70 12.92 -16.75 -1.50
C GLY A 70 11.42 -16.91 -1.77
N GLN A 71 10.56 -16.25 -0.99
CA GLN A 71 9.11 -16.30 -1.14
C GLN A 71 8.57 -15.05 -1.85
N VAL A 72 7.54 -15.24 -2.67
CA VAL A 72 6.72 -14.14 -3.17
C VAL A 72 5.49 -14.05 -2.26
N LEU A 73 5.38 -12.97 -1.49
CA LEU A 73 4.21 -12.69 -0.65
C LEU A 73 3.23 -11.81 -1.43
N PRO A 74 2.12 -12.36 -1.95
CA PRO A 74 1.10 -11.54 -2.62
C PRO A 74 0.39 -10.64 -1.60
N VAL A 75 0.44 -9.33 -1.85
CA VAL A 75 -0.22 -8.29 -1.02
C VAL A 75 -1.43 -7.75 -1.80
N ASP A 76 -2.41 -8.63 -2.04
CA ASP A 76 -3.52 -8.37 -2.96
C ASP A 76 -4.90 -8.56 -2.31
N GLY A 77 -4.95 -8.70 -0.97
CA GLY A 77 -6.20 -8.96 -0.26
C GLY A 77 -6.76 -10.37 -0.44
N GLY A 78 -5.93 -11.33 -0.89
CA GLY A 78 -6.33 -12.73 -1.06
C GLY A 78 -6.89 -13.07 -2.45
N LEU A 79 -6.73 -12.18 -3.44
CA LEU A 79 -7.25 -12.39 -4.80
C LEU A 79 -6.63 -13.62 -5.48
N VAL A 80 -5.35 -13.93 -5.24
CA VAL A 80 -4.73 -15.15 -5.79
C VAL A 80 -5.22 -16.45 -5.12
N MET A 81 -5.88 -16.38 -3.95
CA MET A 81 -6.33 -17.56 -3.20
C MET A 81 -7.80 -17.93 -3.42
N VAL A 82 -8.57 -17.13 -4.16
CA VAL A 82 -9.98 -17.42 -4.45
C VAL A 82 -10.07 -18.37 -5.64
N ARG A 83 -10.03 -19.68 -5.37
CA ARG A 83 -10.50 -20.73 -6.26
C ARG A 83 -11.56 -21.57 -5.57
#